data_AF-A0A2D1U376-F1
#
_entry.id   AF-A0A2D1U376-F1
#
_cell.length_a   1.000
_cell.length_b   1.000
_cell.length_c   1.000
_cell.angle_alpha   90.00
_cell.angle_beta   90.00
_cell.angle_gamma   90.00
#
_symmetry.space_group_name_H-M   'P 1'
#
loop_
_entity.id
_entity.type
_entity.pdbx_description
1 polymer ?
#
loop_
_entity_poly.entity_id
_entity_poly.type
_entity_poly.pdbx_seq_one_letter_code
_entity_poly.pdbx_strand_id
1 'polypeptide(L)'
;MASNNSETRGVVPGILKVFEAGGKFFNLRVTQSGSLINHKGNYVVNDADTYSEIIKNEADDVKYSLAGKTYKLRYKFSDDKMLLVLKGMLEGKEGVKSVEFTEVWKRVSTK
;
A
#
# COMPACT_ATOMS: atom_id res chain seq x y z
N MET A 1 -12.83 43.27 6.75
CA MET A 1 -11.60 42.86 6.05
C MET A 1 -11.36 41.41 6.37
N ALA A 2 -11.54 40.51 5.41
CA ALA A 2 -11.29 39.08 5.59
C ALA A 2 -9.80 38.81 5.33
N SER A 3 -9.07 38.33 6.33
CA SER A 3 -7.72 37.84 6.13
C SER A 3 -7.79 36.42 5.58
N ASN A 4 -7.41 36.28 4.31
CA ASN A 4 -7.09 35.01 3.67
C ASN A 4 -5.91 34.36 4.43
N ASN A 5 -6.21 33.60 5.49
CA ASN A 5 -5.26 32.64 6.01
C ASN A 5 -5.16 31.53 4.98
N SER A 6 -4.08 31.58 4.21
CA SER A 6 -3.60 30.53 3.33
C SER A 6 -3.81 29.18 4.01
N GLU A 7 -4.68 28.36 3.45
CA GLU A 7 -4.66 26.93 3.68
C GLU A 7 -3.24 26.47 3.35
N THR A 8 -2.41 26.25 4.38
CA THR A 8 -1.29 25.35 4.25
C THR A 8 -1.90 24.00 3.94
N ARG A 9 -2.07 23.73 2.63
CA ARG A 9 -2.26 22.38 2.10
C ARG A 9 -1.03 21.60 2.54
N GLY A 10 -1.05 21.07 3.75
CA GLY A 10 -0.08 20.08 4.19
C GLY A 10 -0.12 18.99 3.15
N VAL A 11 0.91 18.93 2.31
CA VAL A 11 1.06 17.90 1.31
C VAL A 11 0.95 16.58 2.06
N VAL A 12 -0.09 15.80 1.76
CA VAL A 12 -0.31 14.51 2.39
C VAL A 12 0.97 13.70 2.17
N PRO A 13 1.62 13.16 3.23
CA PRO A 13 2.75 12.25 3.07
C PRO A 13 2.29 11.05 2.23
N GLY A 14 2.60 11.07 0.94
CA GLY A 14 2.02 10.17 -0.05
C GLY A 14 2.46 8.74 0.18
N ILE A 15 1.54 7.79 0.02
CA ILE A 15 1.86 6.36 -0.02
C ILE A 15 1.85 5.93 -1.48
N LEU A 16 2.89 5.24 -1.93
CA LEU A 16 2.98 4.65 -3.25
C LEU A 16 3.13 3.13 -3.10
N LYS A 17 2.38 2.37 -3.90
CA LYS A 17 2.60 0.94 -4.10
C LYS A 17 3.09 0.74 -5.53
N VAL A 18 4.25 0.12 -5.66
CA VAL A 18 4.91 -0.11 -6.96
C VAL A 18 4.93 -1.59 -7.25
N PHE A 19 4.50 -1.96 -8.45
CA PHE A 19 4.54 -3.33 -8.97
C PHE A 19 5.48 -3.37 -10.18
N GLU A 20 6.49 -4.22 -10.11
CA GLU A 20 7.46 -4.43 -11.19
C GLU A 20 7.05 -5.65 -12.04
N ALA A 21 7.30 -5.61 -13.35
CA ALA A 21 6.97 -6.69 -14.28
C ALA A 21 7.59 -8.06 -13.91
N GLY A 22 8.67 -8.06 -13.11
CA GLY A 22 9.31 -9.28 -12.59
C GLY A 22 8.65 -9.88 -11.34
N GLY A 23 7.43 -9.46 -10.98
CA GLY A 23 6.72 -10.00 -9.82
C GLY A 23 7.24 -9.49 -8.48
N LYS A 24 7.95 -8.36 -8.45
CA LYS A 24 8.38 -7.68 -7.22
C LYS A 24 7.46 -6.51 -6.92
N PHE A 25 7.32 -6.19 -5.64
CA PHE A 25 6.60 -4.99 -5.22
C PHE A 25 7.23 -4.34 -4.00
N PHE A 26 6.92 -3.06 -3.80
CA PHE A 26 7.22 -2.35 -2.57
C PHE A 26 6.18 -1.26 -2.28
N ASN A 27 5.99 -0.96 -0.99
CA ASN A 27 5.22 0.18 -0.54
C ASN A 27 6.17 1.24 0.01
N LEU A 28 6.02 2.47 -0.47
CA LEU A 28 6.81 3.63 -0.11
C LEU A 28 5.91 4.63 0.62
N ARG A 29 6.39 5.20 1.73
CA ARG A 29 5.82 6.38 2.36
C ARG A 29 6.75 7.55 2.13
N VAL A 30 6.23 8.63 1.56
CA VAL A 30 6.92 9.91 1.42
C VAL A 30 6.66 10.73 2.68
N THR A 31 7.70 11.13 3.39
CA THR A 31 7.65 11.97 4.58
C THR A 31 8.33 13.31 4.29
N GLN A 32 8.28 14.25 5.25
CA GLN A 32 9.05 15.51 5.14
C GLN A 32 10.57 15.27 5.15
N SER A 33 11.03 14.16 5.72
CA SER A 33 12.44 13.82 5.86
C SER A 33 12.98 12.95 4.72
N GLY A 34 12.15 12.55 3.75
CA GLY A 34 12.56 11.71 2.63
C GLY A 34 11.51 10.66 2.29
N SER A 35 11.94 9.54 1.70
CA SER A 35 11.05 8.42 1.38
C SER A 35 11.53 7.16 2.10
N LEU A 36 10.59 6.47 2.74
CA LEU A 36 10.83 5.22 3.47
C LEU A 36 10.08 4.07 2.78
N ILE A 37 10.76 2.96 2.52
CA ILE A 37 10.09 1.73 2.09
C ILE A 37 9.52 1.05 3.34
N ASN A 38 8.20 1.03 3.45
CA ASN A 38 7.52 0.41 4.60
C ASN A 38 7.63 -1.12 4.57
N HIS A 39 7.45 -1.73 3.39
CA HIS A 39 7.64 -3.16 3.18
C HIS A 39 7.80 -3.49 1.70
N LYS A 40 8.44 -4.62 1.42
CA LYS A 40 8.71 -5.09 0.07
C LYS A 40 8.72 -6.61 -0.01
N GLY A 41 8.50 -7.12 -1.22
CA GLY A 41 8.39 -8.55 -1.43
C GLY A 41 8.18 -8.93 -2.88
N ASN A 42 7.59 -10.10 -3.05
CA ASN A 42 7.11 -10.57 -4.34
C ASN A 42 5.59 -10.53 -4.37
N TYR A 43 4.99 -10.38 -5.54
CA TYR A 43 3.56 -10.55 -5.74
C TYR A 43 3.30 -11.61 -6.80
N VAL A 44 2.19 -12.34 -6.66
CA VAL A 44 1.74 -13.37 -7.60
C VAL A 44 0.25 -13.19 -7.84
N VAL A 45 -0.16 -13.01 -9.10
CA VAL A 45 -1.58 -13.06 -9.47
C VAL A 45 -2.00 -14.53 -9.45
N ASN A 46 -2.94 -14.89 -8.59
CA ASN A 46 -3.35 -16.28 -8.44
C ASN A 46 -4.48 -16.63 -9.42
N ASP A 47 -5.46 -15.73 -9.55
CA ASP A 47 -6.65 -15.88 -10.37
C ASP A 47 -7.19 -14.49 -10.78
N ALA A 48 -8.37 -14.45 -11.39
CA ALA A 48 -8.96 -13.21 -11.91
C ALA A 48 -9.25 -12.15 -10.84
N ASP A 49 -9.48 -12.57 -9.59
CA ASP A 49 -9.94 -11.70 -8.51
C ASP A 49 -8.98 -11.67 -7.31
N THR A 50 -7.93 -12.50 -7.31
CA THR A 50 -7.00 -12.59 -6.18
C THR A 50 -5.53 -12.58 -6.58
N TYR A 51 -4.72 -11.94 -5.75
CA TYR A 51 -3.26 -11.99 -5.82
C TYR A 51 -2.68 -12.15 -4.42
N SER A 52 -1.45 -12.62 -4.34
CA SER A 52 -0.73 -12.83 -3.09
C SER A 52 0.44 -11.87 -2.99
N GLU A 53 0.63 -11.22 -1.84
CA GLU A 53 1.84 -10.49 -1.47
C GLU A 53 2.67 -11.35 -0.51
N ILE A 54 3.90 -11.69 -0.91
CA ILE A 54 4.86 -12.46 -0.10
C ILE A 54 5.88 -11.46 0.43
N ILE A 55 5.73 -11.08 1.69
CA ILE A 55 6.52 -10.01 2.30
C ILE A 55 7.88 -10.56 2.73
N LYS A 56 8.96 -9.98 2.20
CA LYS A 56 10.33 -10.36 2.56
C LYS A 56 10.83 -9.54 3.74
N ASN A 57 10.72 -8.22 3.62
CA ASN A 57 11.24 -7.27 4.60
C ASN A 57 10.20 -6.18 4.88
N GLU A 58 10.23 -5.66 6.09
CA GLU A 58 9.47 -4.50 6.56
C GLU A 58 10.40 -3.48 7.23
N ALA A 59 9.94 -2.25 7.41
CA ALA A 59 10.63 -1.25 8.21
C ALA A 59 10.39 -1.51 9.71
N ASP A 60 11.34 -1.09 10.55
CA ASP A 60 11.30 -1.36 12.00
C ASP A 60 10.12 -0.70 12.73
N ASP A 61 9.48 0.30 12.13
CA ASP A 61 8.36 1.07 12.70
C ASP A 61 6.96 0.55 12.31
N VAL A 62 6.89 -0.60 11.63
CA VAL A 62 5.61 -1.17 11.20
C VAL A 62 4.86 -1.79 12.39
N LYS A 63 3.60 -1.38 12.58
CA LYS A 63 2.75 -1.83 13.71
C LYS A 63 2.28 -3.29 13.64
N TYR A 64 2.36 -3.92 12.48
CA TYR A 64 1.88 -5.27 12.22
C TYR A 64 3.04 -6.17 11.81
N SER A 65 2.94 -7.48 12.06
CA SER A 65 3.96 -8.44 11.62
C SER A 65 3.74 -8.75 10.13
N LEU A 66 4.41 -8.04 9.24
CA LEU A 66 4.32 -8.28 7.79
C LEU A 66 5.43 -9.22 7.32
N ALA A 67 6.67 -9.02 7.78
CA ALA A 67 7.82 -9.80 7.30
C ALA A 67 7.62 -11.32 7.45
N GLY A 68 7.96 -12.07 6.41
CA GLY A 68 7.83 -13.53 6.35
C GLY A 68 6.39 -14.03 6.15
N LYS A 69 5.40 -13.13 6.04
CA LYS A 69 4.00 -13.49 5.81
C LYS A 69 3.63 -13.48 4.33
N THR A 70 2.60 -14.25 4.01
CA THR A 70 1.94 -14.22 2.70
C THR A 70 0.50 -13.79 2.88
N TYR A 71 0.12 -12.69 2.25
CA TYR A 71 -1.23 -12.14 2.31
C TYR A 71 -1.95 -12.40 0.99
N LYS A 72 -3.03 -13.19 1.03
CA LYS A 72 -3.94 -13.36 -0.10
C LYS A 72 -4.96 -12.22 -0.10
N LEU A 73 -4.96 -11.42 -1.17
CA LEU A 73 -5.75 -10.21 -1.31
C LEU A 73 -6.73 -10.38 -2.46
N ARG A 74 -7.95 -9.89 -2.27
CA ARG A 74 -8.88 -9.67 -3.39
C ARG A 74 -8.52 -8.35 -4.05
N TYR A 75 -8.52 -8.31 -5.38
CA TYR A 75 -8.28 -7.09 -6.13
C TYR A 75 -9.35 -6.88 -7.21
N LYS A 76 -9.62 -5.62 -7.53
CA LYS A 76 -10.46 -5.25 -8.65
C LYS A 76 -9.95 -3.96 -9.27
N PHE A 77 -9.75 -3.95 -10.59
CA PHE A 77 -9.51 -2.72 -11.34
C PHE A 77 -10.84 -2.10 -11.78
N SER A 78 -10.87 -0.78 -11.92
CA SER A 78 -11.89 -0.11 -12.75
C SER A 78 -11.70 -0.49 -14.22
N ASP A 79 -12.73 -0.29 -15.05
CA ASP A 79 -12.71 -0.65 -16.47
C ASP A 79 -11.58 0.06 -17.24
N ASP A 80 -11.29 1.31 -16.88
CA ASP A 80 -10.20 2.12 -17.43
C ASP A 80 -8.82 1.80 -16.82
N LYS A 81 -8.76 0.89 -15.85
CA LYS A 81 -7.56 0.48 -15.09
C LYS A 81 -6.85 1.64 -14.36
N MET A 82 -7.56 2.72 -14.09
CA MET A 82 -7.04 3.87 -13.35
C MET A 82 -7.19 3.73 -11.84
N LEU A 83 -8.13 2.90 -11.39
CA LEU A 83 -8.35 2.59 -9.99
C LEU A 83 -8.10 1.11 -9.73
N LEU A 84 -7.50 0.82 -8.58
CA LEU A 84 -7.31 -0.52 -8.03
C LEU A 84 -7.88 -0.54 -6.62
N VAL A 85 -8.85 -1.42 -6.38
CA VAL A 85 -9.38 -1.68 -5.04
C VAL A 85 -8.75 -2.97 -4.53
N LEU A 86 -8.17 -2.93 -3.34
CA LEU A 86 -7.62 -4.08 -2.63
C LEU A 86 -8.41 -4.35 -1.37
N LYS A 87 -8.67 -5.63 -1.08
CA LYS A 87 -9.29 -6.07 0.17
C LYS A 87 -8.53 -7.26 0.74
N GLY A 88 -8.34 -7.26 2.05
CA GLY A 88 -7.62 -8.33 2.73
C GLY A 88 -7.80 -8.29 4.23
N MET A 89 -7.06 -9.17 4.89
CA MET A 89 -6.95 -9.22 6.34
C MET A 89 -5.47 -9.13 6.72
N LEU A 90 -5.14 -8.20 7.60
CA LEU A 90 -3.82 -8.13 8.22
C LEU A 90 -3.85 -8.95 9.50
N GLU A 91 -2.85 -9.81 9.67
CA GLU A 91 -2.67 -10.57 10.90
C GLU A 91 -2.11 -9.63 11.97
N GLY A 92 -2.75 -9.64 13.15
CA GLY A 92 -2.22 -8.93 14.31
C GLY A 92 -0.97 -9.59 14.87
N LYS A 93 -0.14 -8.82 15.58
CA LYS A 93 1.05 -9.28 16.32
C LYS A 93 0.85 -9.03 17.82
N GLU A 94 1.29 -9.95 18.69
CA GLU A 94 1.44 -9.70 20.14
C GLU A 94 0.26 -8.98 20.81
N GLY A 95 -0.91 -9.63 20.84
CA GLY A 95 -2.12 -9.07 21.48
C GLY A 95 -2.90 -8.06 20.62
N VAL A 96 -2.37 -7.66 19.47
CA VAL A 96 -3.12 -6.91 18.44
C VAL A 96 -4.06 -7.87 17.70
N LYS A 97 -5.32 -7.47 17.52
CA LYS A 97 -6.29 -8.24 16.74
C LYS A 97 -6.02 -8.10 15.24
N SER A 98 -6.31 -9.16 14.49
CA SER A 98 -6.37 -9.07 13.03
C SER A 98 -7.43 -8.06 12.59
N VAL A 99 -7.16 -7.37 11.48
CA VAL A 99 -8.04 -6.32 10.96
C VAL A 99 -8.29 -6.53 9.47
N GLU A 100 -9.56 -6.47 9.08
CA GLU A 100 -9.92 -6.39 7.67
C GLU A 100 -9.64 -4.98 7.15
N PHE A 101 -9.13 -4.90 5.93
CA PHE A 101 -8.85 -3.63 5.29
C PHE A 101 -9.43 -3.55 3.88
N THR A 102 -9.68 -2.31 3.47
CA THR A 102 -9.96 -1.95 2.08
C THR A 102 -9.09 -0.77 1.72
N GLU A 103 -8.36 -0.88 0.61
CA GLU A 103 -7.55 0.20 0.04
C GLU A 103 -8.04 0.54 -1.36
N VAL A 104 -7.96 1.82 -1.72
CA VAL A 104 -8.23 2.30 -3.08
C VAL A 104 -7.01 3.05 -3.56
N TRP A 105 -6.44 2.57 -4.67
CA TRP A 105 -5.23 3.07 -5.27
C TRP A 105 -5.55 3.68 -6.63
N LYS A 106 -4.91 4.81 -6.93
CA LYS A 106 -4.95 5.43 -8.25
C LYS A 106 -3.65 5.16 -8.98
N ARG A 107 -3.74 4.70 -10.23
CA ARG A 107 -2.58 4.51 -11.10
C ARG A 107 -1.91 5.86 -11.36
N VAL A 108 -0.60 5.91 -11.14
CA VAL A 108 0.21 7.07 -11.54
C VAL A 108 0.44 7.01 -13.05
N SER A 109 0.02 8.04 -13.77
CA SER A 109 0.33 8.20 -15.20
C SER A 109 1.57 9.09 -15.35
N THR A 110 2.62 8.58 -15.97
CA THR A 110 3.64 9.45 -16.58
C THR A 110 3.06 9.99 -17.88
N LYS A 111 2.94 11.33 -17.98
CA LYS A 111 2.70 11.99 -19.26
C LYS A 111 3.96 11.90 -20.12
#